data_AF-A0A1Q7YMR3-F1
#
_entry.id   AF-A0A1Q7YMR3-F1
#
_cell.length_a   1.000
_cell.length_b   1.000
_cell.length_c   1.000
_cell.angle_alpha   90.00
_cell.angle_beta   90.00
_cell.angle_gamma   90.00
#
_symmetry.space_group_name_H-M   'P 1'
#
loop_
_entity.id
_entity.type
_entity.pdbx_description
1 polymer ?
#
loop_
_entity_poly.entity_id
_entity_poly.type
_entity_poly.pdbx_seq_one_letter_code
_entity_poly.pdbx_strand_id
1 'polypeptide(L)'
;MATQNFGQWFREQLIYVVVNLIVTSLLLIGLYAVFRRAPRSWWVWGTLVSIIFTILGIMLSPVYIEPLFNTYKPLNNPAISEPILAMARANQIPVTQVYEVDASRQTKRVSANVAGFMGTTRIALNDNLLKQCTLPEIREVMAHEMGHYVLNHNVKLVTYFSIFFLLGFAALRLFFQGAVNKWGERWGVRGIADPAGLPLLSLIFSTVFFLLTPMINTAVRVTEREADAFSINTAREPDGMAKVALKLGEYRKLDPSPVEEFVFFDHPSGRARIRMAMDWKAAHLPTGETE
;
A
#
# COMPACT_ATOMS: atom_id res chain seq x y z
N MET A 1 9.09 2.31 -15.30
CA MET A 1 10.19 3.09 -15.90
C MET A 1 10.40 4.37 -15.13
N ALA A 2 11.66 4.72 -14.84
CA ALA A 2 12.02 5.97 -14.16
C ALA A 2 12.17 7.11 -15.19
N THR A 3 11.79 8.32 -14.81
CA THR A 3 11.93 9.54 -15.64
C THR A 3 12.89 10.56 -15.05
N GLN A 4 13.42 10.29 -13.85
CA GLN A 4 14.36 11.16 -13.15
C GLN A 4 15.75 11.08 -13.74
N ASN A 5 16.45 12.22 -13.76
CA ASN A 5 17.90 12.21 -13.85
C ASN A 5 18.53 11.92 -12.47
N PHE A 6 19.84 11.68 -12.45
CA PHE A 6 20.56 11.35 -11.22
C PHE A 6 20.39 12.41 -10.11
N GLY A 7 20.44 13.71 -10.43
CA GLY A 7 20.33 14.77 -9.43
C GLY A 7 18.94 14.84 -8.79
N GLN A 8 17.88 14.68 -9.58
CA GLN A 8 16.50 14.60 -9.08
C GLN A 8 16.30 13.38 -8.18
N TRP A 9 16.74 12.21 -8.66
CA TRP A 9 16.69 10.98 -7.90
C TRP A 9 17.47 11.11 -6.58
N PHE A 10 18.71 11.61 -6.62
CA PHE A 10 19.57 11.72 -5.45
C PHE A 10 18.98 12.66 -4.39
N ARG A 11 18.42 13.80 -4.81
CA ARG A 11 17.72 14.71 -3.89
C ARG A 11 16.56 14.01 -3.19
N GLU A 12 15.73 13.29 -3.92
CA GLU A 12 14.60 12.56 -3.34
C GLU A 12 15.05 11.41 -2.44
N GLN A 13 16.15 10.72 -2.78
CA GLN A 13 16.75 9.73 -1.89
C GLN A 13 17.24 10.35 -0.57
N LEU A 14 17.83 11.55 -0.60
CA LEU A 14 18.22 12.25 0.62
C LEU A 14 17.01 12.58 1.50
N ILE A 15 15.92 13.10 0.90
CA ILE A 15 14.67 13.36 1.63
C ILE A 15 14.15 12.06 2.26
N TYR A 16 14.10 10.98 1.48
CA TYR A 16 13.66 9.67 1.95
C TYR A 16 14.51 9.15 3.11
N VAL A 17 15.84 9.25 3.03
CA VAL A 17 16.76 8.83 4.10
C VAL A 17 16.52 9.65 5.37
N VAL A 18 16.37 10.97 5.27
CA VAL A 18 16.12 11.83 6.43
C VAL A 18 14.80 11.49 7.11
N VAL A 19 13.72 11.33 6.34
CA VAL A 19 12.40 10.95 6.87
C VAL A 19 12.49 9.58 7.56
N ASN A 20 13.09 8.58 6.92
CA ASN A 20 13.24 7.25 7.51
C ASN A 20 14.11 7.24 8.76
N LEU A 21 15.18 8.04 8.79
CA LEU A 21 16.04 8.15 9.96
C LEU A 21 15.25 8.69 11.15
N ILE A 22 14.42 9.72 10.95
CA ILE A 22 13.57 10.30 12.01
C ILE A 22 12.55 9.26 12.49
N VAL A 23 11.77 8.69 11.57
CA VAL A 23 10.69 7.75 11.91
C VAL A 23 11.25 6.49 12.59
N THR A 24 12.32 5.91 12.05
CA THR A 24 12.96 4.71 12.61
C THR A 24 13.57 4.99 13.97
N SER A 25 14.20 6.15 14.16
CA SER A 25 14.75 6.54 15.47
C SER A 25 13.65 6.65 16.52
N LEU A 26 12.53 7.30 16.19
CA LEU A 26 11.38 7.39 17.09
C LEU A 26 10.80 6.02 17.44
N LEU A 27 10.67 5.14 16.44
CA LEU A 27 10.21 3.77 16.64
C LEU A 27 11.18 3.00 17.56
N LEU A 28 12.48 3.06 17.31
CA LEU A 28 13.49 2.40 18.14
C LEU A 28 13.50 2.95 19.57
N ILE A 29 13.35 4.27 19.75
CA ILE A 29 13.20 4.87 21.09
C ILE A 29 12.00 4.24 21.81
N GLY A 30 10.85 4.14 21.15
CA GLY A 30 9.65 3.50 21.68
C GLY A 30 9.87 2.03 22.05
N LEU A 31 10.46 1.25 21.13
CA LEU A 31 10.74 -0.17 21.34
C LEU A 31 11.74 -0.39 22.47
N TYR A 32 12.85 0.34 22.53
CA TYR A 32 13.84 0.22 23.60
C TYR A 32 13.29 0.71 24.95
N ALA A 33 12.38 1.68 24.97
CA ALA A 33 11.67 2.05 26.18
C ALA A 33 10.82 0.88 26.71
N VAL A 34 10.15 0.15 25.83
CA VAL A 34 9.41 -1.09 26.16
C VAL A 34 10.36 -2.20 26.62
N PHE A 35 11.46 -2.44 25.90
CA PHE A 35 12.43 -3.50 26.23
C PHE A 35 13.00 -3.33 27.63
N ARG A 36 13.26 -2.09 28.05
CA ARG A 36 13.74 -1.76 29.40
C ARG A 36 12.66 -1.88 30.47
N ARG A 37 11.43 -1.41 30.20
CA ARG A 37 10.35 -1.33 31.21
C ARG A 37 9.56 -2.63 31.38
N ALA A 38 9.42 -3.44 30.33
CA ALA A 38 8.60 -4.64 30.32
C ALA A 38 9.35 -5.85 29.73
N PRO A 39 10.54 -6.22 30.25
CA PRO A 39 11.40 -7.25 29.64
C PRO A 39 10.81 -8.66 29.55
N ARG A 40 9.71 -8.95 30.26
CA ARG A 40 9.00 -10.24 30.16
C ARG A 40 7.91 -10.25 29.09
N SER A 41 7.23 -9.13 28.89
CA SER A 41 6.08 -8.97 27.98
C SER A 41 6.34 -7.99 26.84
N TRP A 42 7.60 -7.66 26.58
CA TRP A 42 8.01 -6.68 25.57
C TRP A 42 7.50 -7.00 24.17
N TRP A 43 7.30 -8.27 23.86
CA TRP A 43 6.81 -8.72 22.56
C TRP A 43 5.36 -8.28 22.31
N VAL A 44 4.52 -8.25 23.36
CA VAL A 44 3.15 -7.72 23.29
C VAL A 44 3.15 -6.20 23.18
N TRP A 45 3.91 -5.54 24.06
CA TRP A 45 3.97 -4.07 24.06
C TRP A 45 4.69 -3.52 22.83
N GLY A 46 5.68 -4.22 22.30
CA GLY A 46 6.37 -3.91 21.05
C GLY A 46 5.44 -4.03 19.85
N THR A 47 4.57 -5.06 19.85
CA THR A 47 3.48 -5.18 18.88
C THR A 47 2.58 -3.95 18.90
N LEU A 48 2.14 -3.51 20.09
CA LEU A 48 1.29 -2.32 20.22
C LEU A 48 2.00 -1.05 19.73
N VAL A 49 3.28 -0.87 20.06
CA VAL A 49 4.08 0.25 19.55
C VAL A 49 4.13 0.22 18.02
N SER A 50 4.41 -0.93 17.41
CA SER A 50 4.43 -1.08 15.95
C SER A 50 3.07 -0.75 15.32
N ILE A 51 1.96 -1.21 15.89
CA ILE A 51 0.60 -0.89 15.41
C ILE A 51 0.35 0.62 15.45
N ILE A 52 0.70 1.29 16.55
CA ILE A 52 0.53 2.75 16.68
C ILE A 52 1.34 3.46 15.60
N PHE A 53 2.60 3.08 15.39
CA PHE A 53 3.45 3.66 14.35
C PHE A 53 2.89 3.41 12.93
N THR A 54 2.33 2.23 12.66
CA THR A 54 1.66 1.95 11.38
C THR A 54 0.45 2.86 11.17
N ILE A 55 -0.40 3.02 12.18
CA ILE A 55 -1.57 3.93 12.11
C ILE A 55 -1.12 5.37 11.87
N LEU A 56 -0.13 5.85 12.63
CA LEU A 56 0.45 7.18 12.43
C LEU A 56 1.03 7.33 11.02
N GLY A 57 1.71 6.31 10.50
CA GLY A 57 2.23 6.31 9.13
C GLY A 57 1.12 6.47 8.09
N ILE A 58 0.05 5.69 8.18
CA ILE A 58 -1.11 5.76 7.27
C ILE A 58 -1.76 7.15 7.32
N MET A 59 -1.87 7.74 8.51
CA MET A 59 -2.48 9.07 8.69
C MET A 59 -1.59 10.22 8.21
N LEU A 60 -0.30 10.18 8.56
CA LEU A 60 0.62 11.30 8.34
C LEU A 60 1.23 11.27 6.94
N SER A 61 1.40 10.08 6.33
CA SER A 61 2.09 9.96 5.05
C SER A 61 1.46 10.79 3.93
N PRO A 62 0.14 10.71 3.66
CA PRO A 62 -0.46 11.47 2.58
C PRO A 62 -0.38 13.00 2.77
N VAL A 63 -0.39 13.45 4.02
CA VAL A 63 -0.48 14.88 4.36
C VAL A 63 0.89 15.53 4.48
N TYR A 64 1.89 14.82 5.03
CA TYR A 64 3.18 15.40 5.40
C TYR A 64 4.37 14.79 4.69
N ILE A 65 4.28 13.54 4.22
CA ILE A 65 5.42 12.84 3.59
C ILE A 65 5.32 12.91 2.07
N GLU A 66 4.19 12.49 1.48
CA GLU A 66 3.99 12.52 0.03
C GLU A 66 4.21 13.91 -0.59
N PRO A 67 3.76 15.03 0.03
CA PRO A 67 4.00 16.37 -0.53
C PRO A 67 5.47 16.81 -0.53
N LEU A 68 6.37 16.10 0.15
CA LEU A 68 7.81 16.35 0.06
C LEU A 68 8.39 15.93 -1.30
N PHE A 69 7.69 15.01 -1.99
CA PHE A 69 8.13 14.43 -3.27
C PHE A 69 7.34 15.00 -4.44
N ASN A 70 6.03 15.18 -4.28
CA ASN A 70 5.14 15.57 -5.37
C ASN A 70 4.24 16.76 -5.02
N THR A 71 3.87 17.51 -6.04
CA THR A 71 2.95 18.63 -5.93
C THR A 71 1.53 18.17 -6.23
N TYR A 72 0.61 18.52 -5.34
CA TYR A 72 -0.82 18.27 -5.50
C TYR A 72 -1.52 19.57 -5.88
N LYS A 73 -2.23 19.58 -7.02
CA LYS A 73 -2.97 20.76 -7.50
C LYS A 73 -4.43 20.38 -7.78
N PRO A 74 -5.40 21.28 -7.55
CA PRO A 74 -6.78 21.03 -7.97
C PRO A 74 -6.88 20.69 -9.46
N LEU A 75 -7.58 19.62 -9.79
CA LEU A 75 -7.90 19.26 -11.17
C LEU A 75 -9.05 20.14 -11.66
N ASN A 76 -8.72 21.11 -12.52
CA ASN A 76 -9.66 22.13 -12.98
C ASN A 76 -10.50 21.71 -14.20
N ASN A 77 -10.29 20.51 -14.77
CA ASN A 77 -11.05 20.06 -15.93
C ASN A 77 -12.36 19.37 -15.49
N PRO A 78 -13.53 20.04 -15.61
CA PRO A 78 -14.82 19.50 -15.16
C PRO A 78 -15.23 18.24 -15.92
N ALA A 79 -14.79 18.06 -17.17
CA ALA A 79 -15.09 16.86 -17.95
C ALA A 79 -14.50 15.58 -17.33
N ILE A 80 -13.47 15.71 -16.49
CA ILE A 80 -12.85 14.59 -15.77
C ILE A 80 -13.24 14.61 -14.30
N SER A 81 -13.23 15.77 -13.64
CA SER A 81 -13.48 15.85 -12.20
C SER A 81 -14.95 15.58 -11.82
N GLU A 82 -15.93 16.04 -12.60
CA GLU A 82 -17.35 15.85 -12.26
C GLU A 82 -17.79 14.38 -12.27
N PRO A 83 -17.45 13.54 -13.27
CA PRO A 83 -17.74 12.12 -13.21
C PRO A 83 -17.14 11.41 -11.98
N ILE A 84 -15.93 11.82 -11.57
CA ILE A 84 -15.27 11.29 -10.35
C ILE A 84 -16.04 11.73 -9.11
N LEU A 85 -16.36 13.03 -8.99
CA LEU A 85 -17.12 13.54 -7.85
C LEU A 85 -18.53 12.95 -7.80
N ALA A 86 -19.15 12.65 -8.94
CA ALA A 86 -20.44 11.97 -8.99
C ALA A 86 -20.37 10.55 -8.42
N MET A 87 -19.34 9.76 -8.77
CA MET A 87 -19.12 8.44 -8.18
C MET A 87 -18.81 8.53 -6.67
N ALA A 88 -18.04 9.54 -6.25
CA ALA A 88 -17.75 9.78 -4.85
C ALA A 88 -19.03 10.11 -4.05
N ARG A 89 -19.88 11.00 -4.57
CA ARG A 89 -21.19 11.35 -3.98
C ARG A 89 -22.11 10.13 -3.89
N ALA A 90 -22.18 9.32 -4.96
CA ALA A 90 -23.00 8.11 -4.98
C ALA A 90 -22.57 7.08 -3.92
N ASN A 91 -21.28 7.06 -3.57
CA ASN A 91 -20.70 6.18 -2.56
C ASN A 91 -20.42 6.86 -1.22
N GLN A 92 -21.04 8.02 -0.97
CA GLN A 92 -20.97 8.75 0.30
C GLN A 92 -19.55 9.11 0.76
N ILE A 93 -18.63 9.30 -0.19
CA ILE A 93 -17.26 9.74 0.10
C ILE A 93 -17.27 11.26 0.28
N PRO A 94 -16.90 11.79 1.46
CA PRO A 94 -17.00 13.22 1.77
C PRO A 94 -15.82 13.99 1.15
N VAL A 95 -15.85 14.14 -0.18
CA VAL A 95 -14.85 14.89 -0.94
C VAL A 95 -15.53 15.92 -1.85
N THR A 96 -14.92 17.09 -1.94
CA THR A 96 -15.40 18.21 -2.75
C THR A 96 -14.46 18.56 -3.90
N GLN A 97 -13.22 18.08 -3.87
CA GLN A 97 -12.18 18.43 -4.83
C GLN A 97 -11.38 17.20 -5.25
N VAL A 98 -11.08 17.14 -6.54
CA VAL A 98 -10.14 16.17 -7.13
C VAL A 98 -8.80 16.86 -7.36
N TYR A 99 -7.70 16.18 -7.09
CA TYR A 99 -6.34 16.68 -7.25
C TYR A 99 -5.57 15.92 -8.33
N GLU A 100 -4.71 16.64 -9.05
CA GLU A 100 -3.67 16.10 -9.91
C GLU A 100 -2.34 16.07 -9.14
N VAL A 101 -1.60 14.96 -9.25
CA VAL A 101 -0.24 14.81 -8.72
C VAL A 101 0.79 14.62 -9.83
N ASP A 102 1.91 15.34 -9.76
CA ASP A 102 2.97 15.39 -10.79
C ASP A 102 3.92 14.18 -10.79
N ALA A 103 3.38 12.96 -10.76
CA ALA A 103 4.17 11.72 -10.69
C ALA A 103 5.00 11.44 -11.96
N SER A 104 4.69 12.09 -13.10
CA SER A 104 5.49 11.93 -14.33
C SER A 104 6.94 12.37 -14.18
N ARG A 105 7.26 13.14 -13.14
CA ARG A 105 8.63 13.52 -12.79
C ARG A 105 9.47 12.34 -12.28
N GLN A 106 8.81 11.31 -11.76
CA GLN A 106 9.43 10.13 -11.19
C GLN A 106 9.28 8.90 -12.08
N THR A 107 8.10 8.71 -12.65
CA THR A 107 7.75 7.48 -13.35
C THR A 107 6.76 7.70 -14.47
N LYS A 108 6.63 6.73 -15.39
CA LYS A 108 5.55 6.68 -16.40
C LYS A 108 4.32 5.90 -15.94
N ARG A 109 4.36 5.31 -14.74
CA ARG A 109 3.27 4.45 -14.22
C ARG A 109 1.99 5.26 -14.01
N VAL A 110 0.85 4.67 -14.38
CA VAL A 110 -0.48 5.21 -14.07
C VAL A 110 -0.86 4.80 -12.64
N SER A 111 -1.44 5.73 -11.88
CA SER A 111 -1.89 5.50 -10.51
C SER A 111 -2.89 6.58 -10.11
N ALA A 112 -3.76 6.25 -9.17
CA ALA A 112 -4.51 7.21 -8.38
C ALA A 112 -4.44 6.78 -6.91
N ASN A 113 -5.00 7.59 -6.02
CA ASN A 113 -5.22 7.22 -4.63
C ASN A 113 -6.40 7.99 -4.04
N VAL A 114 -7.13 7.30 -3.16
CA VAL A 114 -8.09 7.92 -2.26
C VAL A 114 -7.56 7.75 -0.84
N ALA A 115 -7.15 8.86 -0.23
CA ALA A 115 -6.64 8.87 1.13
C ALA A 115 -7.62 9.65 2.02
N GLY A 116 -7.89 9.15 3.23
CA GLY A 116 -8.68 9.92 4.17
C GLY A 116 -8.64 9.38 5.58
N PHE A 117 -8.76 10.30 6.54
CA PHE A 117 -8.82 10.01 7.97
C PHE A 117 -9.61 11.11 8.69
N MET A 118 -10.46 10.72 9.65
CA MET A 118 -11.25 11.62 10.51
C MET A 118 -11.91 12.82 9.77
N GLY A 119 -12.63 12.55 8.69
CA GLY A 119 -13.40 13.58 7.97
C GLY A 119 -12.60 14.40 6.95
N THR A 120 -11.31 14.12 6.77
CA THR A 120 -10.53 14.62 5.63
C THR A 120 -10.40 13.53 4.58
N THR A 121 -10.77 13.82 3.33
CA THR A 121 -10.63 12.89 2.21
C THR A 121 -10.00 13.61 1.02
N ARG A 122 -8.92 13.07 0.48
CA ARG A 122 -8.25 13.53 -0.73
C ARG A 122 -8.37 12.46 -1.80
N ILE A 123 -8.95 12.84 -2.93
CA ILE A 123 -8.91 12.07 -4.16
C ILE A 123 -7.83 12.68 -5.04
N ALA A 124 -6.79 11.92 -5.36
CA ALA A 124 -5.74 12.36 -6.25
C ALA A 124 -5.50 11.32 -7.36
N LEU A 125 -5.23 11.82 -8.57
CA LEU A 125 -4.81 11.02 -9.69
C LEU A 125 -3.51 11.58 -10.25
N ASN A 126 -2.63 10.71 -10.70
CA ASN A 126 -1.40 11.17 -11.28
C ASN A 126 -1.58 11.65 -12.72
N ASP A 127 -0.72 12.56 -13.13
CA ASP A 127 -0.73 13.15 -14.45
C ASP A 127 -0.47 12.14 -15.59
N ASN A 128 0.22 11.03 -15.30
CA ASN A 128 0.33 9.90 -16.24
C ASN A 128 -1.03 9.26 -16.55
N LEU A 129 -1.89 9.08 -15.53
CA LEU A 129 -3.24 8.55 -15.72
C LEU A 129 -4.04 9.47 -16.65
N LEU A 130 -3.97 10.79 -16.43
CA LEU A 130 -4.61 11.79 -17.29
C LEU A 130 -4.09 11.77 -18.74
N LYS A 131 -2.79 11.56 -18.93
CA LYS A 131 -2.15 11.56 -20.27
C LYS A 131 -2.37 10.26 -21.05
N GLN A 132 -2.50 9.13 -20.35
CA GLN A 132 -2.46 7.80 -20.96
C GLN A 132 -3.83 7.10 -20.97
N CYS A 133 -4.79 7.58 -20.19
CA CYS A 133 -6.10 6.93 -20.06
C CYS A 133 -7.25 7.81 -20.57
N THR A 134 -8.20 7.14 -21.20
CA THR A 134 -9.51 7.66 -21.59
C THR A 134 -10.39 7.86 -20.36
N LEU A 135 -11.48 8.63 -20.49
CA LEU A 135 -12.39 8.88 -19.38
C LEU A 135 -12.97 7.58 -18.76
N PRO A 136 -13.42 6.56 -19.53
CA PRO A 136 -13.83 5.27 -18.97
C PRO A 136 -12.76 4.59 -18.11
N GLU A 137 -11.51 4.61 -18.57
CA GLU A 137 -10.38 4.01 -17.85
C GLU A 137 -10.04 4.78 -16.58
N ILE A 138 -10.10 6.12 -16.63
CA ILE A 138 -9.93 6.97 -15.43
C ILE A 138 -11.03 6.66 -14.42
N ARG A 139 -12.29 6.61 -14.86
CA ARG A 139 -13.44 6.32 -13.98
C ARG A 139 -13.27 4.97 -13.28
N GLU A 140 -12.85 3.95 -14.02
CA GLU A 140 -12.60 2.63 -13.45
C GLU A 140 -11.48 2.65 -12.38
N VAL A 141 -10.34 3.27 -12.70
CA VAL A 141 -9.24 3.41 -11.74
C VAL A 141 -9.70 4.15 -10.49
N MET A 142 -10.44 5.24 -10.66
CA MET A 142 -10.94 6.00 -9.51
C MET A 142 -11.96 5.20 -8.69
N ALA A 143 -12.83 4.42 -9.33
CA ALA A 143 -13.78 3.56 -8.63
C ALA A 143 -13.06 2.47 -7.80
N HIS A 144 -11.95 1.93 -8.30
CA HIS A 144 -11.10 1.00 -7.56
C HIS A 144 -10.48 1.65 -6.32
N GLU A 145 -9.87 2.83 -6.46
CA GLU A 145 -9.33 3.57 -5.32
C GLU A 145 -10.41 3.95 -4.29
N MET A 146 -11.60 4.32 -4.76
CA MET A 146 -12.76 4.55 -3.89
C MET A 146 -13.19 3.28 -3.14
N GLY A 147 -13.06 2.11 -3.77
CA GLY A 147 -13.33 0.82 -3.13
C GLY A 147 -12.48 0.60 -1.89
N HIS A 148 -11.19 0.94 -1.94
CA HIS A 148 -10.32 0.86 -0.76
C HIS A 148 -10.80 1.71 0.41
N TYR A 149 -11.31 2.91 0.10
CA TYR A 149 -11.88 3.80 1.11
C TYR A 149 -13.20 3.25 1.68
N VAL A 150 -14.17 2.95 0.80
CA VAL A 150 -15.53 2.52 1.19
C VAL A 150 -15.51 1.21 1.96
N LEU A 151 -14.67 0.26 1.56
CA LEU A 151 -14.54 -1.04 2.19
C LEU A 151 -13.60 -1.06 3.40
N ASN A 152 -13.12 0.12 3.85
CA ASN A 152 -12.23 0.28 5.00
C ASN A 152 -10.96 -0.59 4.91
N HIS A 153 -10.35 -0.69 3.73
CA HIS A 153 -9.18 -1.56 3.52
C HIS A 153 -7.99 -1.18 4.38
N ASN A 154 -7.80 0.11 4.71
CA ASN A 154 -6.77 0.54 5.68
C ASN A 154 -6.97 -0.11 7.05
N VAL A 155 -8.21 -0.16 7.56
CA VAL A 155 -8.53 -0.79 8.86
C VAL A 155 -8.36 -2.31 8.79
N LYS A 156 -8.81 -2.94 7.70
CA LYS A 156 -8.61 -4.38 7.47
C LYS A 156 -7.12 -4.73 7.47
N LEU A 157 -6.31 -4.00 6.70
CA LEU A 157 -4.87 -4.22 6.62
C LEU A 157 -4.16 -3.97 7.96
N VAL A 158 -4.52 -2.92 8.70
CA VAL A 158 -3.98 -2.72 10.07
C VAL A 158 -4.32 -3.90 10.97
N THR A 159 -5.53 -4.45 10.86
CA THR A 159 -5.94 -5.63 11.64
C THR A 159 -5.10 -6.86 11.26
N TYR A 160 -4.92 -7.13 9.98
CA TYR A 160 -4.07 -8.24 9.51
C TYR A 160 -2.60 -8.05 9.93
N PHE A 161 -2.03 -6.86 9.74
CA PHE A 161 -0.67 -6.53 10.16
C PHE A 161 -0.49 -6.60 11.67
N SER A 162 -1.53 -6.31 12.47
CA SER A 162 -1.47 -6.48 13.93
C SER A 162 -1.23 -7.95 14.32
N ILE A 163 -1.87 -8.88 13.61
CA ILE A 163 -1.66 -10.32 13.80
C ILE A 163 -0.23 -10.71 13.37
N PHE A 164 0.23 -10.23 12.21
CA PHE A 164 1.59 -10.50 11.74
C PHE A 164 2.66 -9.92 12.66
N PHE A 165 2.46 -8.71 13.19
CA PHE A 165 3.35 -8.15 14.22
C PHE A 165 3.35 -8.99 15.47
N LEU A 166 2.19 -9.43 15.98
CA LEU A 166 2.13 -10.26 17.17
C LEU A 166 2.93 -11.56 16.99
N LEU A 167 2.71 -12.26 15.87
CA LEU A 167 3.45 -13.49 15.54
C LEU A 167 4.94 -13.22 15.33
N GLY A 168 5.27 -12.12 14.65
CA GLY A 168 6.64 -11.67 14.44
C GLY A 168 7.37 -11.40 15.75
N PHE A 169 6.79 -10.61 16.64
CA PHE A 169 7.35 -10.31 17.96
C PHE A 169 7.44 -11.55 18.86
N ALA A 170 6.47 -12.46 18.78
CA ALA A 170 6.54 -13.75 19.48
C ALA A 170 7.71 -14.60 18.97
N ALA A 171 7.89 -14.72 17.65
CA ALA A 171 9.02 -15.40 17.04
C ALA A 171 10.35 -14.73 17.43
N LEU A 172 10.41 -13.40 17.37
CA LEU A 172 11.56 -12.61 17.80
C LEU A 172 11.95 -12.95 19.24
N ARG A 173 10.98 -12.99 20.16
CA ARG A 173 11.22 -13.38 21.55
C ARG A 173 11.87 -14.76 21.63
N LEU A 174 11.32 -15.75 20.94
CA LEU A 174 11.83 -17.13 20.99
C LEU A 174 13.25 -17.22 20.41
N PHE A 175 13.46 -16.74 19.19
CA PHE A 175 14.74 -16.86 18.49
C PHE A 175 15.83 -15.98 19.10
N PHE A 176 15.51 -14.75 19.49
CA PHE A 176 16.48 -13.85 20.12
C PHE A 176 16.93 -14.39 21.48
N GLN A 177 16.00 -14.85 22.32
CA GLN A 177 16.35 -15.44 23.62
C GLN A 177 17.18 -16.72 23.44
N GLY A 178 16.79 -17.61 22.52
CA GLY A 178 17.56 -18.82 22.23
C GLY A 178 19.00 -18.50 21.77
N ALA A 179 19.15 -17.51 20.89
CA ALA A 179 20.45 -17.11 20.39
C ALA A 179 21.32 -16.41 21.44
N VAL A 180 20.76 -15.47 22.21
CA VAL A 180 21.50 -14.77 23.27
C VAL A 180 21.88 -15.73 24.41
N ASN A 181 21.02 -16.68 24.79
CA ASN A 181 21.36 -17.66 25.81
C ASN A 181 22.54 -18.56 25.40
N LYS A 182 22.69 -18.84 24.09
CA LYS A 182 23.73 -19.73 23.58
C LYS A 182 25.02 -19.02 23.20
N TRP A 183 24.93 -17.80 22.67
CA TRP A 183 26.06 -17.08 22.08
C TRP A 183 26.24 -15.64 22.59
N GLY A 184 25.36 -15.17 23.48
CA GLY A 184 25.32 -13.78 23.95
C GLY A 184 26.62 -13.33 24.61
N GLU A 185 27.24 -14.16 25.45
CA GLU A 185 28.53 -13.85 26.08
C GLU A 185 29.64 -13.62 25.04
N ARG A 186 29.70 -14.50 24.02
CA ARG A 186 30.69 -14.40 22.93
C ARG A 186 30.46 -13.17 22.06
N TRP A 187 29.21 -12.77 21.86
CA TRP A 187 28.85 -11.60 21.06
C TRP A 187 28.82 -10.30 21.85
N GLY A 188 28.98 -10.34 23.17
CA GLY A 188 28.86 -9.17 24.04
C GLY A 188 27.43 -8.63 24.14
N VAL A 189 26.41 -9.45 23.84
CA VAL A 189 24.99 -9.08 23.90
C VAL A 189 24.39 -9.53 25.22
N ARG A 190 24.04 -8.57 26.09
CA ARG A 190 23.59 -8.85 27.47
C ARG A 190 22.11 -9.15 27.59
N GLY A 191 21.30 -8.74 26.61
CA GLY A 191 19.86 -8.94 26.64
C GLY A 191 19.10 -8.08 25.63
N ILE A 192 17.77 -8.10 25.70
CA ILE A 192 16.90 -7.45 24.72
C ILE A 192 17.02 -5.92 24.69
N ALA A 193 17.35 -5.31 25.82
CA ALA A 193 17.52 -3.86 25.94
C ALA A 193 18.92 -3.38 25.54
N ASP A 194 19.84 -4.29 25.21
CA ASP A 194 21.21 -3.98 24.81
C ASP A 194 21.26 -3.60 23.32
N PRO A 195 21.69 -2.38 22.96
CA PRO A 195 21.83 -1.96 21.56
C PRO A 195 22.72 -2.89 20.72
N ALA A 196 23.68 -3.60 21.34
CA ALA A 196 24.50 -4.59 20.65
C ALA A 196 23.66 -5.75 20.07
N GLY A 197 22.46 -6.00 20.59
CA GLY A 197 21.52 -6.99 20.08
C GLY A 197 20.73 -6.55 18.84
N LEU A 198 20.77 -5.26 18.48
CA LEU A 198 19.97 -4.73 17.36
C LEU A 198 20.22 -5.45 16.02
N PRO A 199 21.48 -5.74 15.59
CA PRO A 199 21.71 -6.46 14.35
C PRO A 199 21.05 -7.85 14.32
N LEU A 200 21.08 -8.57 15.45
CA LEU A 200 20.43 -9.88 15.57
C LEU A 200 18.90 -9.76 15.54
N LEU A 201 18.34 -8.75 16.22
CA LEU A 201 16.90 -8.47 16.15
C LEU A 201 16.47 -8.17 14.72
N SER A 202 17.21 -7.31 14.02
CA SER A 202 16.94 -6.95 12.62
C SER A 202 17.02 -8.15 11.70
N LEU A 203 18.01 -9.04 11.89
CA LEU A 203 18.15 -10.26 11.10
C LEU A 203 16.97 -11.21 11.30
N ILE A 204 16.60 -11.47 12.56
CA ILE A 204 15.46 -12.36 12.89
C ILE A 204 14.16 -11.75 12.35
N PHE A 205 13.92 -10.45 12.57
CA PHE A 205 12.73 -9.76 12.08
C PHE A 205 12.63 -9.81 10.56
N SER A 206 13.71 -9.47 9.86
CA SER A 206 13.73 -9.52 8.40
C SER A 206 13.50 -10.95 7.89
N THR A 207 14.07 -11.96 8.54
CA THR A 207 13.87 -13.37 8.18
C THR A 207 12.42 -13.81 8.38
N VAL A 208 11.82 -13.47 9.52
CA VAL A 208 10.43 -13.83 9.83
C VAL A 208 9.47 -13.16 8.83
N PHE A 209 9.64 -11.85 8.58
CA PHE A 209 8.78 -11.13 7.62
C PHE A 209 9.01 -11.57 6.19
N PHE A 210 10.24 -11.94 5.81
CA PHE A 210 10.51 -12.57 4.53
C PHE A 210 9.71 -13.87 4.36
N LEU A 211 9.71 -14.75 5.36
CA LEU A 211 8.91 -15.99 5.33
C LEU A 211 7.40 -15.75 5.33
N LEU A 212 6.94 -14.65 5.95
CA LEU A 212 5.52 -14.26 5.96
C LEU A 212 5.07 -13.55 4.68
N THR A 213 5.97 -13.24 3.75
CA THR A 213 5.66 -12.49 2.52
C THR A 213 4.46 -13.05 1.74
N PRO A 214 4.31 -14.38 1.50
CA PRO A 214 3.15 -14.89 0.77
C PRO A 214 1.81 -14.63 1.49
N MET A 215 1.81 -14.66 2.82
CA MET A 215 0.62 -14.39 3.64
C MET A 215 0.28 -12.90 3.64
N ILE A 216 1.29 -12.04 3.75
CA ILE A 216 1.13 -10.58 3.64
C ILE A 216 0.59 -10.21 2.25
N ASN A 217 1.21 -10.75 1.20
CA ASN A 217 0.78 -10.55 -0.19
C ASN A 217 -0.66 -11.03 -0.40
N THR A 218 -1.04 -12.17 0.18
CA THR A 218 -2.42 -12.67 0.13
C THR A 218 -3.40 -11.71 0.81
N ALA A 219 -3.05 -11.18 1.98
CA ALA A 219 -3.89 -10.22 2.70
C ALA A 219 -4.15 -8.95 1.88
N VAL A 220 -3.12 -8.42 1.20
CA VAL A 220 -3.26 -7.29 0.26
C VAL A 220 -4.13 -7.69 -0.93
N ARG A 221 -3.84 -8.83 -1.56
CA ARG A 221 -4.57 -9.29 -2.75
C ARG A 221 -6.06 -9.52 -2.51
N VAL A 222 -6.45 -9.89 -1.29
CA VAL A 222 -7.86 -9.98 -0.90
C VAL A 222 -8.51 -8.60 -1.00
N THR A 223 -7.89 -7.56 -0.44
CA THR A 223 -8.40 -6.19 -0.52
C THR A 223 -8.43 -5.66 -1.95
N GLU A 224 -7.46 -6.04 -2.78
CA GLU A 224 -7.46 -5.70 -4.21
C GLU A 224 -8.62 -6.34 -4.98
N ARG A 225 -8.92 -7.62 -4.72
CA ARG A 225 -10.07 -8.32 -5.34
C ARG A 225 -11.41 -7.71 -4.91
N GLU A 226 -11.51 -7.33 -3.64
CA GLU A 226 -12.67 -6.63 -3.11
C GLU A 226 -12.84 -5.26 -3.78
N ALA A 227 -11.74 -4.51 -3.96
CA ALA A 227 -11.75 -3.21 -4.65
C ALA A 227 -12.08 -3.35 -6.14
N ASP A 228 -11.58 -4.38 -6.82
CA ASP A 228 -11.96 -4.72 -8.20
C ASP A 228 -13.45 -5.02 -8.35
N ALA A 229 -14.02 -5.78 -7.39
CA ALA A 229 -15.44 -6.09 -7.41
C ALA A 229 -16.29 -4.86 -7.16
N PHE A 230 -15.83 -3.97 -6.27
CA PHE A 230 -16.49 -2.70 -6.02
C PHE A 230 -16.41 -1.77 -7.24
N SER A 231 -15.23 -1.68 -7.88
CA SER A 231 -14.95 -0.72 -8.95
C SER A 231 -15.82 -0.97 -10.17
N ILE A 232 -15.88 -2.21 -10.63
CA ILE A 232 -16.61 -2.58 -11.84
C ILE A 232 -18.12 -2.37 -11.68
N ASN A 233 -18.65 -2.59 -10.48
CA ASN A 233 -20.05 -2.32 -10.17
C ASN A 233 -20.35 -0.82 -10.06
N THR A 234 -19.37 -0.03 -9.61
CA THR A 234 -19.50 1.42 -9.42
C THR A 234 -19.34 2.19 -10.72
N ALA A 235 -18.28 1.93 -11.47
CA ALA A 235 -17.98 2.64 -12.72
C ALA A 235 -18.80 2.08 -13.88
N ARG A 236 -19.07 0.77 -13.88
CA ARG A 236 -19.67 0.02 -15.00
C ARG A 236 -18.84 0.12 -16.29
N GLU A 237 -17.51 0.14 -16.16
CA GLU A 237 -16.56 0.30 -17.25
C GLU A 237 -15.68 -0.96 -17.44
N PRO A 238 -16.25 -2.15 -17.76
CA PRO A 238 -15.48 -3.39 -17.87
C PRO A 238 -14.36 -3.30 -18.93
N ASP A 239 -14.61 -2.60 -20.04
CA ASP A 239 -13.58 -2.37 -21.07
C ASP A 239 -12.49 -1.42 -20.56
N GLY A 240 -12.85 -0.46 -19.71
CA GLY A 240 -11.89 0.41 -19.01
C GLY A 240 -10.97 -0.40 -18.10
N MET A 241 -11.55 -1.31 -17.30
CA MET A 241 -10.80 -2.20 -16.40
C MET A 241 -9.81 -3.07 -17.16
N ALA A 242 -10.27 -3.72 -18.24
CA ALA A 242 -9.43 -4.59 -19.06
C ALA A 242 -8.28 -3.81 -19.72
N LYS A 243 -8.56 -2.63 -20.30
CA LYS A 243 -7.53 -1.82 -20.94
C LYS A 243 -6.51 -1.27 -19.96
N VAL A 244 -6.94 -0.82 -18.78
CA VAL A 244 -6.01 -0.40 -17.71
C VAL A 244 -5.13 -1.58 -17.29
N ALA A 245 -5.72 -2.75 -17.03
CA ALA A 245 -4.96 -3.95 -16.69
C ALA A 245 -3.93 -4.33 -17.76
N LEU A 246 -4.26 -4.17 -19.05
CA LEU A 246 -3.29 -4.34 -20.15
C LEU A 246 -2.16 -3.31 -20.10
N LYS A 247 -2.45 -2.04 -19.83
CA LYS A 247 -1.41 -0.98 -19.68
C LYS A 247 -0.46 -1.27 -18.54
N LEU A 248 -0.95 -1.82 -17.42
CA LEU A 248 -0.11 -2.25 -16.31
C LEU A 248 0.90 -3.35 -16.73
N GLY A 249 0.61 -4.07 -17.82
CA GLY A 249 1.49 -5.07 -18.43
C GLY A 249 2.85 -4.54 -18.90
N GLU A 250 2.98 -3.22 -19.12
CA GLU A 250 4.25 -2.60 -19.48
C GLU A 250 5.30 -2.71 -18.34
N TYR A 251 4.85 -2.88 -17.10
CA TYR A 251 5.73 -2.93 -15.92
C TYR A 251 5.35 -4.00 -14.90
N ARG A 252 4.43 -4.91 -15.23
CA ARG A 252 4.05 -6.09 -14.45
C ARG A 252 3.82 -7.29 -15.37
N LYS A 253 4.19 -8.49 -14.95
CA LYS A 253 3.89 -9.71 -15.72
C LYS A 253 2.38 -9.97 -15.69
N LEU A 254 1.75 -9.99 -16.86
CA LEU A 254 0.29 -10.11 -16.99
C LEU A 254 -0.24 -11.49 -16.62
N ASP A 255 0.51 -12.55 -16.92
CA ASP A 255 0.12 -13.93 -16.70
C ASP A 255 1.21 -14.71 -15.93
N PRO A 256 1.32 -14.49 -14.60
CA PRO A 256 2.17 -15.29 -13.74
C PRO A 256 1.58 -16.70 -13.53
N SER A 257 2.45 -17.67 -13.28
CA SER A 257 2.04 -18.98 -12.75
C SER A 257 1.44 -18.84 -11.34
N PRO A 258 0.65 -19.81 -10.87
CA PRO A 258 0.06 -19.77 -9.53
C PRO A 258 1.08 -19.59 -8.40
N VAL A 259 2.28 -20.17 -8.54
CA VAL A 259 3.36 -20.05 -7.55
C VAL A 259 3.95 -18.64 -7.58
N GLU A 260 4.20 -18.09 -8.78
CA GLU A 260 4.69 -16.72 -8.90
C GLU A 260 3.69 -15.71 -8.31
N GLU A 261 2.40 -15.88 -8.60
CA GLU A 261 1.35 -15.02 -8.07
C GLU A 261 1.27 -15.13 -6.53
N PHE A 262 1.26 -16.35 -5.99
CA PHE A 262 1.20 -16.60 -4.55
C PHE A 262 2.38 -15.96 -3.79
N VAL A 263 3.61 -16.13 -4.31
CA VAL A 263 4.82 -15.69 -3.61
C VAL A 263 5.11 -14.21 -3.83
N PHE A 264 5.04 -13.71 -5.07
CA PHE A 264 5.63 -12.41 -5.44
C PHE A 264 4.62 -11.31 -5.72
N PHE A 265 3.35 -11.64 -5.94
CA PHE A 265 2.35 -10.63 -6.30
C PHE A 265 1.55 -10.25 -5.08
N ASP A 266 1.42 -8.96 -4.83
CA ASP A 266 0.50 -8.33 -3.88
C ASP A 266 -0.85 -8.00 -4.53
N HIS A 267 -0.88 -7.81 -5.86
CA HIS A 267 -2.10 -7.57 -6.63
C HIS A 267 -2.51 -8.81 -7.45
N PRO A 268 -3.80 -8.95 -7.81
CA PRO A 268 -4.23 -9.90 -8.83
C PRO A 268 -3.48 -9.68 -10.15
N SER A 269 -3.21 -10.77 -10.86
CA SER A 269 -2.60 -10.69 -12.18
C SER A 269 -3.44 -9.88 -13.17
N GLY A 270 -2.79 -9.27 -14.17
CA GLY A 270 -3.50 -8.56 -15.25
C GLY A 270 -4.50 -9.48 -15.96
N ARG A 271 -4.12 -10.75 -16.20
CA ARG A 271 -5.03 -11.77 -16.73
C ARG A 271 -6.26 -11.97 -15.85
N ALA A 272 -6.10 -12.07 -14.52
CA ALA A 272 -7.22 -12.25 -13.61
C ALA A 272 -8.18 -11.04 -13.64
N ARG A 273 -7.65 -9.81 -13.64
CA ARG A 273 -8.45 -8.58 -13.70
C ARG A 273 -9.19 -8.45 -15.03
N ILE A 274 -8.52 -8.73 -16.16
CA ILE A 274 -9.16 -8.75 -17.49
C ILE A 274 -10.26 -9.80 -17.55
N ARG A 275 -10.00 -11.02 -17.05
CA ARG A 275 -10.99 -12.09 -17.04
C ARG A 275 -12.23 -11.69 -16.23
N MET A 276 -12.03 -11.18 -15.03
CA MET A 276 -13.10 -10.67 -14.18
C MET A 276 -13.93 -9.60 -14.89
N ALA A 277 -13.28 -8.65 -15.57
CA ALA A 277 -13.96 -7.59 -16.30
C ALA A 277 -14.84 -8.13 -17.43
N MET A 278 -14.31 -9.09 -18.21
CA MET A 278 -15.04 -9.68 -19.33
C MET A 278 -16.16 -10.62 -18.88
N ASP A 279 -15.96 -11.38 -17.80
CA ASP A 279 -17.02 -12.20 -17.21
C ASP A 279 -18.16 -11.32 -16.66
N TRP A 280 -17.83 -10.23 -15.98
CA TRP A 280 -18.82 -9.26 -15.52
C TRP A 280 -19.57 -8.65 -16.71
N LYS A 281 -18.86 -8.25 -17.77
CA LYS A 281 -19.45 -7.69 -18.99
C LYS A 281 -20.47 -8.64 -19.61
N ALA A 282 -20.09 -9.91 -19.79
CA ALA A 282 -20.95 -10.93 -20.37
C ALA A 282 -22.21 -11.20 -19.53
N ALA A 283 -22.11 -11.07 -18.21
CA ALA A 283 -23.24 -11.31 -17.30
C ALA A 283 -24.18 -10.10 -17.12
N HIS A 284 -23.70 -8.86 -17.31
CA HIS A 284 -24.43 -7.65 -16.91
C HIS A 284 -24.75 -6.67 -18.03
N LEU A 285 -24.04 -6.73 -19.15
CA LEU A 285 -24.36 -5.89 -20.31
C LEU A 285 -25.11 -6.74 -21.33
N PRO A 286 -26.15 -6.18 -22.00
CA PRO A 286 -26.80 -6.87 -23.10
C PRO A 286 -25.73 -7.23 -24.12
N THR A 287 -25.64 -8.51 -24.49
CA THR A 287 -25.00 -8.86 -25.76
C THR A 287 -25.82 -8.15 -26.82
N GLY A 288 -25.25 -7.15 -27.50
CA GLY A 288 -25.94 -6.52 -28.62
C GLY A 288 -26.47 -7.62 -29.55
N GLU A 289 -27.70 -7.47 -30.02
CA GLU A 289 -28.19 -8.30 -31.11
C GLU A 289 -27.17 -8.18 -32.23
N THR A 290 -26.55 -9.29 -32.61
CA THR A 290 -25.72 -9.35 -33.80
C THR A 290 -26.67 -9.16 -34.99
N GLU A 291 -26.79 -7.91 -35.46
CA GLU A 291 -27.32 -7.61 -36.80
C GLU A 291 -26.42 -8.20 -37.89
#